data_AF-A0A831PE00-F1
#
_entry.id   AF-A0A831PE00-F1
#
_cell.length_a   1.000
_cell.length_b   1.000
_cell.length_c   1.000
_cell.angle_alpha   90.00
_cell.angle_beta   90.00
_cell.angle_gamma   90.00
#
_symmetry.space_group_name_H-M   'P 1'
#
loop_
_entity.id
_entity.type
_entity.pdbx_description
1 polymer ?
#
loop_
_entity_poly.entity_id
_entity_poly.type
_entity_poly.pdbx_seq_one_letter_code
_entity_poly.pdbx_strand_id
1 'polypeptide(L)' 'MMKNRSMCTCAQCPSYTSCMKEKNELLFCSTGKSACNVELKGCLCPTCPVTGMMGLTNAVFCAKGSEKEQRGK' A
#
# COMPACT_ATOMS: atom_id res chain seq x y z
N MET A 1 -9.57 -0.67 -14.33
CA MET A 1 -8.94 -0.70 -12.99
C MET A 1 -8.36 0.67 -12.56
N MET A 2 -9.05 1.80 -12.82
CA MET A 2 -8.51 3.15 -12.53
C MET A 2 -9.07 3.80 -11.25
N LYS A 3 -10.18 3.30 -10.69
CA LYS A 3 -10.86 3.94 -9.55
C LYS A 3 -10.04 3.92 -8.25
N ASN A 4 -9.25 2.87 -8.04
CA ASN A 4 -8.58 2.66 -6.74
C ASN A 4 -7.35 3.56 -6.57
N ARG A 5 -6.68 3.93 -7.67
CA ARG A 5 -5.48 4.77 -7.63
C ARG A 5 -5.83 6.20 -7.21
N SER A 6 -6.97 6.72 -7.68
CA SER A 6 -7.48 8.05 -7.30
C SER A 6 -7.99 8.12 -5.86
N MET A 7 -8.43 7.00 -5.28
CA MET A 7 -8.89 6.92 -3.88
C MET A 7 -7.79 6.49 -2.91
N CYS A 8 -6.59 6.21 -3.44
CA CYS A 8 -5.45 5.75 -2.65
C CYS A 8 -4.80 6.93 -1.92
N THR A 9 -4.71 6.85 -0.59
CA THR A 9 -4.07 7.88 0.25
C THR A 9 -2.64 7.52 0.63
N CYS A 10 -2.00 6.56 -0.07
CA CYS A 10 -0.64 6.12 0.25
C CYS A 10 0.39 7.25 0.27
N ALA A 11 0.21 8.30 -0.52
CA ALA A 11 1.10 9.47 -0.52
C ALA A 11 1.14 10.23 0.83
N GLN A 12 0.12 10.05 1.69
CA GLN A 12 0.06 10.63 3.04
C GLN A 12 0.56 9.67 4.13
N CYS A 13 0.89 8.42 3.77
CA CYS A 13 1.34 7.42 4.72
C CYS A 13 2.72 7.81 5.29
N PRO A 14 2.94 7.75 6.62
CA PRO A 14 4.25 8.02 7.22
C PRO A 14 5.38 7.11 6.72
N SER A 15 5.02 5.92 6.23
CA SER A 15 5.97 4.96 5.64
C SER A 15 6.20 5.19 4.14
N TYR A 16 5.59 6.21 3.53
CA TYR A 16 5.78 6.58 2.12
C TYR A 16 7.04 7.41 1.95
N THR A 17 7.97 6.95 1.12
CA THR A 17 9.30 7.57 0.97
C THR A 17 9.43 8.32 -0.35
N SER A 18 10.43 9.20 -0.45
CA SER A 18 10.77 9.90 -1.70
C SER A 18 11.07 8.93 -2.84
N CYS A 19 11.75 7.80 -2.57
CA CYS A 19 12.00 6.76 -3.57
C CYS A 19 10.70 6.21 -4.17
N MET A 20 9.68 5.95 -3.34
CA MET A 20 8.37 5.49 -3.81
C MET A 20 7.69 6.57 -4.66
N LYS A 21 7.81 7.84 -4.24
CA LYS A 21 7.27 8.99 -4.99
C LYS A 21 7.90 9.12 -6.37
N GLU A 22 9.24 9.04 -6.46
CA GLU A 22 10.00 9.12 -7.71
C GLU A 22 9.65 7.98 -8.67
N LYS A 23 9.49 6.76 -8.13
CA LYS A 23 9.05 5.59 -8.91
C LYS A 23 7.54 5.54 -9.16
N ASN A 24 6.80 6.54 -8.69
CA ASN A 24 5.34 6.59 -8.74
C ASN A 24 4.68 5.31 -8.18
N GLU A 25 5.30 4.70 -7.18
CA GLU A 25 4.79 3.52 -6.50
C GLU A 25 3.61 3.95 -5.61
N LEU A 26 2.44 3.38 -5.86
CA LEU A 26 1.19 3.58 -5.12
C LEU A 26 0.40 2.29 -5.18
N LEU A 27 -0.66 2.19 -4.37
CA LEU A 27 -1.55 1.02 -4.39
C LEU A 27 -0.82 -0.30 -4.05
N PHE A 28 0.13 -0.25 -3.11
CA PHE A 28 0.91 -1.40 -2.64
C PHE A 28 0.06 -2.62 -2.28
N CYS A 29 -1.15 -2.38 -1.78
CA CYS A 29 -2.14 -3.42 -1.50
C CYS A 29 -2.45 -4.34 -2.69
N SER A 30 -2.35 -3.82 -3.91
CA SER A 30 -2.57 -4.54 -5.16
C SER A 30 -1.27 -4.81 -5.92
N THR A 31 -0.27 -3.93 -5.81
CA THR A 31 0.96 -4.02 -6.62
C THR A 31 2.05 -4.85 -5.96
N GLY A 32 1.96 -5.08 -4.65
CA GLY A 32 2.95 -5.85 -3.91
C GLY A 32 3.93 -5.00 -3.11
N LYS A 33 4.99 -5.67 -2.64
CA LYS A 33 6.08 -5.06 -1.89
C LYS A 33 6.78 -3.99 -2.74
N SER A 34 7.14 -2.88 -2.11
CA SER A 34 7.94 -1.82 -2.74
C SER A 34 9.34 -2.31 -3.09
N ALA A 35 9.90 -1.81 -4.20
CA ALA A 35 11.30 -1.99 -4.54
C ALA A 35 12.23 -1.01 -3.78
N CYS A 36 11.66 -0.05 -3.06
CA CYS A 36 12.38 0.88 -2.19
C CYS A 36 12.53 0.31 -0.77
N ASN A 37 13.49 0.84 -0.02
CA ASN A 37 13.59 0.51 1.40
C ASN A 37 12.39 1.10 2.16
N VAL A 38 11.69 0.26 2.92
CA VAL A 38 10.48 0.65 3.66
C VAL A 38 10.74 0.55 5.15
N GLU A 39 10.66 1.68 5.84
CA GLU A 39 10.66 1.73 7.29
C GLU A 39 9.23 1.96 7.79
N LEU A 40 8.74 1.07 8.65
CA LEU A 40 7.38 1.13 9.17
C LEU A 40 7.28 2.13 10.32
N LYS A 41 7.06 3.39 9.97
CA LYS A 41 6.83 4.49 10.95
C LYS A 41 5.36 4.61 11.37
N GLY A 42 4.45 4.06 10.56
CA GLY A 42 3.01 4.15 10.73
C GLY A 42 2.29 3.83 9.42
N CYS A 43 1.07 3.31 9.49
CA CYS A 43 0.33 2.87 8.31
C CYS A 43 -1.11 3.35 8.31
N LEU A 44 -1.52 4.01 7.22
CA LEU A 44 -2.89 4.49 6.99
C LEU A 44 -3.73 3.52 6.16
N CYS A 45 -3.21 2.34 5.82
CA CYS A 45 -3.94 1.35 5.04
C CYS A 45 -5.25 0.88 5.70
N PRO A 46 -5.36 0.68 7.03
CA PRO A 46 -6.64 0.29 7.65
C PRO A 46 -7.76 1.32 7.44
N THR A 47 -7.42 2.61 7.37
CA THR A 47 -8.37 3.71 7.15
C THR A 47 -8.48 4.12 5.68
N CYS A 48 -7.73 3.47 4.78
CA CYS A 48 -7.75 3.78 3.35
C CYS A 48 -9.07 3.26 2.75
N PRO A 49 -9.84 4.08 2.01
CA PRO A 49 -11.09 3.65 1.38
C PRO A 49 -10.93 2.41 0.50
N VAL A 50 -9.77 2.26 -0.14
CA VAL A 50 -9.43 1.11 -0.99
C VAL A 50 -9.43 -0.20 -0.21
N THR A 51 -8.99 -0.17 1.05
CA THR A 51 -8.96 -1.35 1.93
C THR A 51 -10.36 -1.90 2.17
N GLY A 52 -11.31 -1.02 2.53
CA GLY A 52 -12.71 -1.42 2.71
C GLY A 52 -13.36 -1.89 1.40
N MET A 53 -13.16 -1.17 0.30
CA MET A 53 -13.75 -1.53 -1.00
C MET A 53 -13.24 -2.86 -1.56
N MET A 54 -11.97 -3.19 -1.33
CA MET A 54 -11.36 -4.43 -1.81
C MET A 54 -11.43 -5.57 -0.77
N GLY A 55 -12.04 -5.34 0.40
CA GLY A 55 -12.13 -6.34 1.46
C GLY A 55 -10.77 -6.81 1.97
N LEU A 56 -9.80 -5.89 2.02
CA LEU A 56 -8.45 -6.18 2.48
C LEU A 56 -8.44 -6.23 4.02
N THR A 57 -7.71 -7.21 4.57
CA THR A 57 -7.58 -7.43 6.02
C THR A 57 -6.19 -7.08 6.52
N ASN A 58 -5.19 -7.04 5.64
CA ASN A 58 -3.84 -6.63 6.00
C ASN A 58 -3.64 -5.11 5.86
N ALA A 59 -2.59 -4.60 6.48
CA ALA A 59 -2.25 -3.17 6.46
C ALA A 59 -0.88 -2.90 5.84
N VAL A 60 0.05 -3.85 5.90
CA VAL A 60 1.49 -3.58 5.73
C VAL A 60 1.99 -3.99 4.36
N PHE A 61 1.29 -3.55 3.31
CA PHE A 61 1.51 -4.07 1.96
C PHE A 61 2.85 -3.68 1.33
N CYS A 62 3.27 -2.42 1.53
CA CYS A 62 4.52 -1.91 0.97
C CYS A 62 5.77 -2.65 1.46
N ALA A 63 5.72 -3.23 2.67
CA ALA A 63 6.85 -3.96 3.25
C ALA A 63 6.71 -5.49 3.18
N LYS A 64 5.49 -6.02 3.35
CA LYS A 64 5.23 -7.47 3.47
C LYS A 64 4.69 -8.14 2.20
N GLY A 65 4.40 -7.39 1.14
CA GLY A 65 3.79 -7.92 -0.08
C GLY A 65 2.30 -7.57 -0.18
N SER A 66 1.68 -7.82 -1.33
CA SER A 66 0.26 -7.56 -1.58
C SER A 66 -0.65 -8.39 -0.67
N GLU A 67 -1.94 -8.06 -0.65
CA GLU A 67 -2.93 -8.86 0.10
C GLU A 67 -2.91 -10.33 -0.33
N LYS A 68 -2.78 -10.57 -1.64
CA LYS A 68 -2.71 -11.93 -2.19
C LYS A 68 -1.49 -12.70 -1.69
N GLU A 69 -0.34 -12.04 -1.63
CA GLU A 69 0.91 -12.62 -1.13
C GLU A 69 0.84 -12.92 0.38
N GLN A 70 0.11 -12.11 1.15
CA GLN A 70 -0.04 -12.29 2.60
C GLN A 70 -1.11 -13.32 2.99
N ARG A 71 -2.21 -13.44 2.24
CA ARG A 71 -3.26 -14.46 2.47
C ARG A 71 -2.88 -15.86 2.03
N GLY A 72 -1.91 -15.99 1.13
CA GLY A 72 -1.41 -17.26 0.61
C GLY A 72 -0.30 -17.90 1.46
N LYS A 73 -0.16 -17.50 2.73
CA LYS A 73 0.75 -18.09 3.71
C LYS A 73 -0.01 -18.82 4.81
#